data_AF-A0A928GGT8-F1
#
_entry.id   AF-A0A928GGT8-F1
#
_cell.length_a   1.000
_cell.length_b   1.000
_cell.length_c   1.000
_cell.angle_alpha   90.00
_cell.angle_beta   90.00
_cell.angle_gamma   90.00
#
_symmetry.space_group_name_H-M   'P 1'
#
loop_
_entity.id
_entity.type
_entity.pdbx_description
1 polymer ?
#
loop_
_entity_poly.entity_id
_entity_poly.type
_entity_poly.pdbx_seq_one_letter_code
_entity_poly.pdbx_strand_id
1 'polypeptide(L)'
;MMKTHSYLLLSLLLTGCSSSEEPREHLLQGAWVLSKVEYPMGGVETFPVQDMRPLRIYEGDSMMLQCSLTRTASAMVVHQPYLQSNITLINKGGGEYLYLEDDDPRPLTVIDDTTMTIQRSGILFTWHRADEIADEWGEEISAIILSNSQEEETHRFVLSAKERTQANVIHVLIYSTIFSVLLILLIAHIALNNRMEKLRLQLQLQQIREEHDECPQPIRNAIERIENEYFSSQDYQTLQRRIATGLRLKEDDWSSIEEQMKKVYPGFTSQLRMLYPMSELEYQTSLLIKLRIAPTDIAAVLSRDVSTISTVRSRLYKKVFGRKGGAREWDDFILSMGA
;
A
#
# COMPACT_ATOMS: atom_id res chain seq x y z
N MET A 1 9.38 -7.20 -54.44
CA MET A 1 8.48 -7.85 -55.41
C MET A 1 7.08 -7.34 -55.11
N MET A 2 6.45 -6.62 -56.05
CA MET A 2 5.12 -5.93 -55.95
C MET A 2 5.02 -4.86 -54.82
N LYS A 3 4.76 -3.56 -55.07
CA LYS A 3 3.61 -2.89 -55.74
C LYS A 3 2.28 -3.14 -54.99
N THR A 4 1.39 -2.20 -54.68
CA THR A 4 1.23 -0.73 -54.92
C THR A 4 0.15 -0.20 -53.93
N HIS A 5 -0.28 1.07 -53.78
CA HIS A 5 -0.17 2.38 -54.49
C HIS A 5 -0.29 3.51 -53.40
N SER A 6 0.22 4.76 -53.56
CA SER A 6 -0.39 5.97 -54.18
C SER A 6 -1.76 6.42 -53.63
N TYR A 7 -2.06 7.73 -53.43
CA TYR A 7 -1.26 8.97 -53.52
C TYR A 7 -1.91 10.13 -52.70
N LEU A 8 -1.13 11.20 -52.53
CA LEU A 8 -1.38 12.59 -52.08
C LEU A 8 -2.81 13.18 -51.98
N LEU A 9 -2.96 14.08 -50.98
CA LEU A 9 -3.41 15.51 -51.04
C LEU A 9 -4.20 15.97 -52.29
N LEU A 10 -5.27 16.79 -52.20
CA LEU A 10 -5.25 18.18 -51.69
C LEU A 10 -6.67 18.82 -51.72
N SER A 11 -6.86 19.92 -50.96
CA SER A 11 -7.80 21.05 -51.16
C SER A 11 -9.34 20.82 -51.17
N LEU A 12 -10.11 21.40 -50.25
CA LEU A 12 -10.60 22.81 -50.17
C LEU A 12 -11.69 23.19 -51.19
N LEU A 13 -12.96 23.33 -50.74
CA LEU A 13 -13.69 24.61 -50.71
C LEU A 13 -15.13 24.48 -50.13
N LEU A 14 -15.71 25.63 -49.77
CA LEU A 14 -16.95 25.79 -48.98
C LEU A 14 -18.25 25.76 -49.81
N THR A 15 -19.24 25.02 -49.33
CA THR A 15 -20.71 25.30 -49.30
C THR A 15 -21.30 24.29 -48.29
N GLY A 16 -22.36 24.53 -47.51
CA GLY A 16 -23.34 25.62 -47.47
C GLY A 16 -24.73 24.99 -47.23
N CYS A 17 -25.22 25.04 -45.99
CA CYS A 17 -26.47 24.40 -45.50
C CYS A 17 -26.51 22.85 -45.60
N SER A 18 -27.14 22.11 -44.68
CA SER A 18 -27.91 22.46 -43.49
C SER A 18 -27.51 21.55 -42.32
N SER A 19 -27.52 22.07 -41.08
CA SER A 19 -27.52 21.20 -39.90
C SER A 19 -28.83 20.41 -39.86
N SER A 20 -28.80 19.15 -40.26
CA SER A 20 -29.85 18.20 -39.91
C SER A 20 -29.79 17.99 -38.40
N GLU A 21 -30.74 18.59 -37.68
CA GLU A 21 -30.94 18.27 -36.27
C GLU A 21 -31.25 16.77 -36.17
N GLU A 22 -30.39 16.03 -35.46
CA GLU A 22 -30.73 14.69 -35.02
C GLU A 22 -31.98 14.78 -34.12
N PRO A 23 -32.91 13.82 -34.20
CA PRO A 23 -34.09 13.85 -33.33
C PRO A 23 -33.62 13.77 -31.89
N ARG A 24 -33.92 14.81 -31.10
CA ARG A 24 -33.69 14.83 -29.66
C ARG A 24 -34.62 13.80 -29.00
N GLU A 25 -34.16 12.55 -28.95
CA GLU A 25 -34.79 11.50 -28.15
C GLU A 25 -34.91 12.01 -26.70
N HIS A 26 -36.10 11.86 -26.10
CA HIS A 26 -36.38 12.20 -24.71
C HIS A 26 -36.36 13.69 -24.34
N LEU A 27 -36.81 14.57 -25.24
CA LEU A 27 -36.87 16.03 -25.06
C LEU A 27 -37.50 16.52 -23.74
N LEU A 28 -38.50 15.81 -23.21
CA LEU A 28 -39.21 16.18 -21.97
C LEU A 28 -38.75 15.40 -20.73
N GLN A 29 -37.90 14.37 -20.88
CA GLN A 29 -37.61 13.43 -19.79
C GLN A 29 -37.05 14.13 -18.54
N GLY A 30 -37.49 13.66 -17.38
CA GLY A 30 -37.10 14.21 -16.08
C GLY A 30 -38.20 15.03 -15.42
N ALA A 31 -37.82 15.81 -14.41
CA ALA A 31 -38.75 16.54 -13.55
C ALA A 31 -38.82 18.04 -13.90
N TRP A 32 -40.02 18.62 -13.82
CA TRP A 32 -40.33 19.99 -14.19
C TRP A 32 -41.29 20.62 -13.18
N VAL A 33 -40.93 21.78 -12.64
CA VAL A 33 -41.75 22.55 -11.69
C VAL A 33 -42.47 23.70 -12.40
N LEU A 34 -43.74 23.93 -12.05
CA LEU A 34 -44.46 25.09 -12.53
C LEU A 34 -43.87 26.36 -11.90
N SER A 35 -43.58 27.34 -12.74
CA SER A 35 -42.97 28.62 -12.38
C SER A 35 -43.99 29.76 -12.41
N LYS A 36 -44.79 29.79 -13.48
CA LYS A 36 -45.69 30.92 -13.79
C LYS A 36 -46.88 30.46 -14.62
N VAL A 37 -48.01 31.13 -14.42
CA VAL A 37 -49.24 30.98 -15.20
C VAL A 37 -49.71 32.34 -15.69
N GLU A 38 -50.00 32.46 -16.98
CA GLU A 38 -50.55 33.67 -17.60
C GLU A 38 -51.96 33.42 -18.13
N TYR A 39 -52.91 34.27 -17.72
CA TYR A 39 -54.31 34.17 -18.09
C TYR A 39 -54.65 35.07 -19.28
N PRO A 40 -55.61 34.70 -20.15
CA PRO A 40 -56.05 35.52 -21.29
C PRO A 40 -56.46 36.97 -20.95
N MET A 41 -56.87 37.22 -19.70
CA MET A 41 -57.27 38.53 -19.19
C MET A 41 -56.09 39.39 -18.67
N GLY A 42 -54.84 38.96 -18.90
CA GLY A 42 -53.62 39.66 -18.45
C GLY A 42 -53.23 39.40 -16.99
N GLY A 43 -53.93 38.50 -16.30
CA GLY A 43 -53.54 38.05 -14.96
C GLY A 43 -52.28 37.17 -15.01
N VAL A 44 -51.43 37.27 -13.99
CA VAL A 44 -50.21 36.47 -13.84
C VAL A 44 -50.16 35.91 -12.43
N GLU A 45 -49.97 34.60 -12.31
CA GLU A 45 -49.69 33.90 -11.05
C GLU A 45 -48.28 33.30 -11.11
N THR A 46 -47.53 33.38 -10.00
CA THR A 46 -46.15 32.88 -9.90
C THR A 46 -46.05 31.89 -8.74
N PHE A 47 -45.35 30.78 -8.95
CA PHE A 47 -45.24 29.68 -8.01
C PHE A 47 -43.89 29.70 -7.26
N PRO A 48 -43.82 29.23 -6.00
CA PRO A 48 -44.85 28.53 -5.23
C PRO A 48 -46.02 29.42 -4.78
N VAL A 49 -47.19 28.81 -4.64
CA VAL A 49 -48.38 29.41 -4.01
C VAL A 49 -48.65 28.62 -2.72
N GLN A 50 -48.67 29.30 -1.57
CA GLN A 50 -48.77 28.66 -0.25
C GLN A 50 -47.71 27.55 -0.03
N ASP A 51 -46.46 27.83 -0.43
CA ASP A 51 -45.31 26.91 -0.45
C ASP A 51 -45.45 25.65 -1.34
N MET A 52 -46.62 25.43 -1.96
CA MET A 52 -46.86 24.35 -2.91
C MET A 52 -46.37 24.70 -4.31
N ARG A 53 -45.69 23.74 -4.95
CA ARG A 53 -45.24 23.79 -6.35
C ARG A 53 -45.78 22.58 -7.11
N PRO A 54 -46.58 22.77 -8.16
CA PRO A 54 -46.92 21.69 -9.08
C PRO A 54 -45.63 21.14 -9.73
N LEU A 55 -45.49 19.83 -9.75
CA LEU A 55 -44.41 19.09 -10.39
C LEU A 55 -45.00 18.19 -11.48
N ARG A 56 -44.32 18.10 -12.62
CA ARG A 56 -44.50 17.06 -13.64
C ARG A 56 -43.21 16.24 -13.75
N ILE A 57 -43.33 14.92 -13.77
CA ILE A 57 -42.25 13.97 -14.08
C ILE A 57 -42.62 13.28 -15.38
N TYR A 58 -41.73 13.33 -16.36
CA TYR A 58 -41.90 12.66 -17.64
C TYR A 58 -41.00 11.43 -17.70
N GLU A 59 -41.61 10.25 -17.80
CA GLU A 59 -40.93 8.97 -17.91
C GLU A 59 -40.87 8.56 -19.39
N GLY A 60 -39.80 9.00 -20.05
CA GLY A 60 -39.65 8.88 -21.50
C GLY A 60 -40.71 9.70 -22.24
N ASP A 61 -41.10 9.20 -23.42
CA ASP A 61 -41.98 9.92 -24.35
C ASP A 61 -43.46 9.45 -24.28
N SER A 62 -43.81 8.60 -23.30
CA SER A 62 -45.12 7.94 -23.21
C SER A 62 -45.93 8.24 -21.95
N MET A 63 -45.31 8.65 -20.83
CA MET A 63 -46.00 8.87 -19.56
C MET A 63 -45.61 10.18 -18.88
N MET A 64 -46.61 10.88 -18.34
CA MET A 64 -46.45 12.06 -17.50
C MET A 64 -47.17 11.84 -16.16
N LEU A 65 -46.44 12.04 -15.07
CA LEU A 65 -46.94 12.00 -13.70
C LEU A 65 -46.95 13.43 -13.13
N GLN A 66 -48.05 13.87 -12.54
CA GLN A 66 -48.17 15.19 -11.92
C GLN A 66 -48.52 15.07 -10.43
N CYS A 67 -47.89 15.88 -9.59
CA CYS A 67 -48.22 16.03 -8.17
C CYS A 67 -47.99 17.48 -7.71
N SER A 68 -48.21 17.77 -6.42
CA SER A 68 -47.77 19.03 -5.80
C SER A 68 -46.73 18.76 -4.72
N LEU A 69 -45.68 19.58 -4.65
CA LEU A 69 -44.60 19.47 -3.67
C LEU A 69 -44.56 20.67 -2.73
N THR A 70 -44.28 20.43 -1.45
CA THR A 70 -43.91 21.47 -0.47
C THR A 70 -42.49 21.19 0.05
N ARG A 71 -41.55 22.14 -0.11
CA ARG A 71 -40.17 22.00 0.41
C ARG A 71 -40.08 22.60 1.81
N THR A 72 -39.86 21.76 2.83
CA THR A 72 -39.59 22.21 4.20
C THR A 72 -38.07 22.25 4.47
N ALA A 73 -37.66 22.81 5.61
CA ALA A 73 -36.25 22.93 5.97
C ALA A 73 -35.51 21.59 6.19
N SER A 74 -36.23 20.46 6.31
CA SER A 74 -35.65 19.14 6.58
C SER A 74 -36.20 17.99 5.71
N ALA A 75 -37.24 18.24 4.92
CA ALA A 75 -37.92 17.22 4.12
C ALA A 75 -38.70 17.83 2.94
N MET A 76 -38.91 17.04 1.89
CA MET A 76 -39.85 17.33 0.82
C MET A 76 -41.17 16.62 1.12
N VAL A 77 -42.31 17.30 0.96
CA VAL A 77 -43.64 16.69 1.15
C VAL A 77 -44.32 16.58 -0.21
N VAL A 78 -44.74 15.37 -0.55
CA VAL A 78 -45.53 15.07 -1.75
C VAL A 78 -47.01 15.12 -1.39
N HIS A 79 -47.78 15.86 -2.18
CA HIS A 79 -49.20 16.11 -2.00
C HIS A 79 -50.00 15.64 -3.23
N GLN A 80 -51.14 15.03 -2.96
CA GLN A 80 -52.24 14.84 -3.91
C GLN A 80 -52.92 16.17 -4.32
N PRO A 81 -53.70 16.20 -5.42
CA PRO A 81 -54.03 15.09 -6.32
C PRO A 81 -52.82 14.64 -7.16
N TYR A 82 -52.79 13.35 -7.46
CA TYR A 82 -51.89 12.79 -8.45
C TYR A 82 -52.64 12.70 -9.79
N LEU A 83 -51.95 13.01 -10.88
CA LEU A 83 -52.45 12.76 -12.23
C LEU A 83 -51.43 11.90 -12.96
N GLN A 84 -51.90 10.82 -13.59
CA GLN A 84 -51.13 10.05 -14.56
C GLN A 84 -51.82 10.25 -15.91
N SER A 85 -51.05 10.71 -16.89
CA SER A 85 -51.51 10.88 -18.27
C SER A 85 -50.57 10.17 -19.23
N ASN A 86 -51.13 9.56 -20.26
CA ASN A 86 -50.37 9.13 -21.41
C ASN A 86 -50.01 10.37 -22.22
N ILE A 87 -48.75 10.46 -22.66
CA ILE A 87 -48.31 11.52 -23.55
C ILE A 87 -47.91 10.98 -24.92
N THR A 88 -47.98 11.84 -25.93
CA THR A 88 -47.39 11.57 -27.24
C THR A 88 -46.83 12.86 -27.82
N LEU A 89 -45.56 12.82 -28.22
CA LEU A 89 -44.86 13.92 -28.86
C LEU A 89 -44.74 13.67 -30.35
N ILE A 90 -45.37 14.52 -31.15
CA ILE A 90 -45.29 14.47 -32.62
C ILE A 90 -44.49 15.69 -33.09
N ASN A 91 -43.26 15.44 -33.54
CA ASN A 91 -42.39 16.47 -34.13
C ASN A 91 -43.00 16.95 -35.46
N LYS A 92 -43.23 18.27 -35.60
CA LYS A 92 -43.74 18.90 -36.83
C LYS A 92 -42.65 19.53 -37.70
N GLY A 93 -41.41 19.54 -37.22
CA GLY A 93 -40.27 20.25 -37.82
C GLY A 93 -40.20 21.71 -37.36
N GLY A 94 -39.01 22.32 -37.49
CA GLY A 94 -38.79 23.74 -37.18
C GLY A 94 -38.87 24.12 -35.70
N GLY A 95 -38.69 23.15 -34.79
CA GLY A 95 -38.81 23.36 -33.33
C GLY A 95 -40.24 23.29 -32.79
N GLU A 96 -41.25 23.05 -33.64
CA GLU A 96 -42.63 22.86 -33.20
C GLU A 96 -42.96 21.39 -32.89
N TYR A 97 -43.56 21.16 -31.73
CA TYR A 97 -44.02 19.84 -31.28
C TYR A 97 -45.51 19.89 -31.01
N LEU A 98 -46.25 18.91 -31.55
CA LEU A 98 -47.61 18.63 -31.11
C LEU A 98 -47.54 17.67 -29.92
N TYR A 99 -47.90 18.18 -28.76
CA TYR A 99 -47.99 17.44 -27.51
C TYR A 99 -49.44 17.02 -27.30
N LEU A 100 -49.68 15.70 -27.18
CA LEU A 100 -50.96 15.13 -26.78
C LEU A 100 -50.84 14.70 -25.31
N GLU A 101 -51.81 15.07 -24.48
CA GLU A 101 -51.95 14.65 -23.08
C GLU A 101 -53.31 13.96 -22.95
N ASP A 102 -53.35 12.63 -22.85
CA ASP A 102 -54.57 11.80 -22.93
C ASP A 102 -55.45 12.11 -24.17
N ASP A 103 -54.83 12.07 -25.35
CA ASP A 103 -55.39 12.43 -26.67
C ASP A 103 -55.86 13.91 -26.84
N ASP A 104 -55.78 14.75 -25.80
CA ASP A 104 -56.07 16.19 -25.87
C ASP A 104 -54.86 16.98 -26.42
N PRO A 105 -54.96 17.61 -27.61
CA PRO A 105 -53.84 18.32 -28.22
C PRO A 105 -53.60 19.68 -27.57
N ARG A 106 -52.41 19.85 -26.98
CA ARG A 106 -52.00 21.09 -26.32
C ARG A 106 -50.77 21.69 -27.00
N PRO A 107 -50.76 23.00 -27.34
CA PRO A 107 -49.56 23.66 -27.81
C PRO A 107 -48.45 23.57 -26.77
N LEU A 108 -47.31 23.00 -27.17
CA LEU A 108 -46.07 22.95 -26.40
C LEU A 108 -45.02 23.77 -27.15
N THR A 109 -44.34 24.66 -26.43
CA THR A 109 -43.18 25.39 -26.93
C THR A 109 -42.04 25.18 -25.96
N VAL A 110 -41.00 24.47 -26.39
CA VAL A 110 -39.74 24.36 -25.64
C VAL A 110 -38.92 25.61 -25.99
N ILE A 111 -38.65 26.45 -24.99
CA ILE A 111 -37.92 27.70 -25.17
C ILE A 111 -36.41 27.42 -25.13
N ASP A 112 -35.99 26.57 -24.19
CA ASP A 112 -34.64 26.07 -24.04
C ASP A 112 -34.68 24.74 -23.26
N ASP A 113 -33.52 24.11 -23.06
CA ASP A 113 -33.38 22.82 -22.37
C ASP A 113 -33.75 22.86 -20.86
N THR A 114 -34.07 24.04 -20.33
CA THR A 114 -34.47 24.31 -18.94
C THR A 114 -35.89 24.86 -18.80
N THR A 115 -36.54 25.29 -19.88
CA THR A 115 -37.82 26.01 -19.85
C THR A 115 -38.74 25.60 -21.00
N MET A 116 -39.95 25.16 -20.65
CA MET A 116 -41.03 24.93 -21.61
C MET A 116 -42.30 25.69 -21.24
N THR A 117 -43.16 25.95 -22.22
CA THR A 117 -44.51 26.45 -22.00
C THR A 117 -45.54 25.53 -22.63
N ILE A 118 -46.59 25.21 -21.87
CA ILE A 118 -47.75 24.44 -22.32
C ILE A 118 -48.97 25.36 -22.28
N GLN A 119 -49.73 25.43 -23.38
CA GLN A 119 -50.98 26.19 -23.42
C GLN A 119 -52.20 25.27 -23.25
N ARG A 120 -53.14 25.68 -22.39
CA ARG A 120 -54.41 24.97 -22.18
C ARG A 120 -55.55 25.98 -22.03
N SER A 121 -56.59 25.86 -22.86
CA SER A 121 -57.77 26.74 -22.81
C SER A 121 -57.43 28.25 -22.87
N GLY A 122 -56.37 28.61 -23.60
CA GLY A 122 -55.85 29.98 -23.71
C GLY A 122 -54.90 30.41 -22.59
N ILE A 123 -54.82 29.67 -21.48
CA ILE A 123 -53.91 29.92 -20.35
C ILE A 123 -52.53 29.34 -20.69
N LEU A 124 -51.47 30.10 -20.43
CA LEU A 124 -50.07 29.69 -20.66
C LEU A 124 -49.42 29.24 -19.33
N PHE A 125 -48.87 28.03 -19.29
CA PHE A 125 -48.19 27.47 -18.13
C PHE A 125 -46.69 27.36 -18.42
N THR A 126 -45.85 28.11 -17.70
CA THR A 126 -44.39 28.08 -17.82
C THR A 126 -43.80 27.12 -16.78
N TRP A 127 -43.09 26.10 -17.27
CA TRP A 127 -42.42 25.08 -16.46
C TRP A 127 -40.90 25.24 -16.58
N HIS A 128 -40.20 25.13 -15.45
CA HIS A 128 -38.75 25.03 -15.42
C HIS A 128 -38.31 23.64 -15.02
N ARG A 129 -37.19 23.20 -15.58
CA ARG A 129 -36.55 21.92 -15.29
C ARG A 129 -36.05 21.87 -13.85
N ALA A 130 -36.14 20.70 -13.25
CA ALA A 130 -35.88 20.45 -11.84
C ALA A 130 -35.03 19.19 -11.64
N ASP A 131 -33.86 19.15 -12.30
CA ASP A 131 -32.95 17.99 -12.27
C ASP A 131 -32.56 17.59 -10.83
N GLU A 132 -32.34 18.54 -9.92
CA GLU A 132 -32.12 18.28 -8.48
C GLU A 132 -33.21 17.40 -7.86
N ILE A 133 -34.47 17.57 -8.27
CA ILE A 133 -35.62 16.79 -7.76
C ILE A 133 -35.70 15.44 -8.48
N ALA A 134 -35.40 15.39 -9.78
CA ALA A 134 -35.36 14.16 -10.55
C ALA A 134 -34.30 13.19 -10.00
N ASP A 135 -33.08 13.67 -9.81
CA ASP A 135 -31.92 12.86 -9.38
C ASP A 135 -32.04 12.41 -7.93
N GLU A 136 -32.52 13.26 -7.02
CA GLU A 136 -32.65 12.90 -5.60
C GLU A 136 -33.93 12.09 -5.30
N TRP A 137 -35.06 12.42 -5.94
CA TRP A 137 -36.40 11.99 -5.51
C TRP A 137 -37.31 11.50 -6.64
N GLY A 138 -36.86 11.49 -7.90
CA GLY A 138 -37.70 11.15 -9.06
C GLY A 138 -38.35 9.77 -8.94
N GLU A 139 -37.54 8.71 -8.79
CA GLU A 139 -38.04 7.35 -8.57
C GLU A 139 -38.91 7.25 -7.29
N GLU A 140 -38.50 7.94 -6.22
CA GLU A 140 -39.25 8.16 -4.96
C GLU A 140 -40.71 8.57 -5.22
N ILE A 141 -40.86 9.69 -5.91
CA ILE A 141 -42.13 10.36 -6.21
C ILE A 141 -42.95 9.56 -7.24
N SER A 142 -42.31 9.04 -8.29
CA SER A 142 -42.95 8.19 -9.29
C SER A 142 -43.55 6.94 -8.67
N ALA A 143 -42.82 6.23 -7.80
CA ALA A 143 -43.32 5.05 -7.10
C ALA A 143 -44.54 5.40 -6.21
N ILE A 144 -44.51 6.54 -5.52
CA ILE A 144 -45.65 7.03 -4.72
C ILE A 144 -46.86 7.33 -5.61
N ILE A 145 -46.68 8.02 -6.74
CA ILE A 145 -47.79 8.34 -7.64
C ILE A 145 -48.40 7.06 -8.25
N LEU A 146 -47.57 6.16 -8.77
CA LEU A 146 -48.03 4.94 -9.44
C LEU A 146 -48.72 3.96 -8.49
N SER A 147 -48.28 3.87 -7.22
CA SER A 147 -48.89 2.98 -6.22
C SER A 147 -50.21 3.49 -5.65
N ASN A 148 -50.41 4.81 -5.57
CA ASN A 148 -51.58 5.43 -4.93
C ASN A 148 -52.47 6.22 -5.93
N SER A 149 -52.36 5.94 -7.24
CA SER A 149 -53.09 6.66 -8.30
C SER A 149 -54.61 6.44 -8.31
N GLN A 150 -55.09 5.41 -7.61
CA GLN A 150 -56.52 5.05 -7.51
C GLN A 150 -57.13 5.35 -6.14
N GLU A 151 -56.38 5.95 -5.20
CA GLU A 151 -56.87 6.25 -3.86
C GLU A 151 -57.43 7.69 -3.76
N GLU A 152 -58.70 7.81 -3.38
CA GLU A 152 -59.37 9.10 -3.15
C GLU A 152 -58.98 9.77 -1.81
N GLU A 153 -58.25 9.08 -0.93
CA GLU A 153 -57.84 9.61 0.38
C GLU A 153 -56.61 10.54 0.27
N THR A 154 -56.72 11.73 0.85
CA THR A 154 -55.69 12.78 0.79
C THR A 154 -54.45 12.45 1.62
N HIS A 155 -53.60 11.57 1.11
CA HIS A 155 -52.32 11.23 1.73
C HIS A 155 -51.23 12.29 1.47
N ARG A 156 -50.29 12.40 2.41
CA ARG A 156 -49.09 13.26 2.33
C ARG A 156 -47.87 12.41 2.65
N PHE A 157 -46.94 12.31 1.71
CA PHE A 157 -45.72 11.52 1.89
C PHE A 157 -44.56 12.46 2.20
N VAL A 158 -43.73 12.11 3.20
CA VAL A 158 -42.62 12.94 3.67
C VAL A 158 -41.30 12.26 3.31
N LEU A 159 -40.52 12.91 2.45
CA LEU A 159 -39.25 12.44 1.92
C LEU A 159 -38.10 13.15 2.67
N SER A 160 -37.33 12.37 3.43
CA SER A 160 -36.35 12.87 4.41
C SER A 160 -34.90 12.60 3.95
N ALA A 161 -34.23 13.63 3.41
CA ALA A 161 -32.81 13.53 3.00
C ALA A 161 -31.89 13.09 4.16
N LYS A 162 -32.26 13.50 5.38
CA LYS A 162 -31.51 13.24 6.61
C LYS A 162 -31.39 11.74 6.91
N GLU A 163 -32.44 10.96 6.71
CA GLU A 163 -32.46 9.53 7.02
C GLU A 163 -31.50 8.72 6.12
N ARG A 164 -31.49 9.00 4.81
CA ARG A 164 -30.53 8.41 3.86
C ARG A 164 -29.07 8.70 4.28
N THR A 165 -28.75 9.94 4.68
CA THR A 165 -27.38 10.27 5.15
C THR A 165 -27.03 9.57 6.47
N GLN A 166 -27.97 9.44 7.41
CA GLN A 166 -27.74 8.79 8.70
C GLN A 166 -27.48 7.27 8.53
N ALA A 167 -28.23 6.59 7.68
CA ALA A 167 -28.03 5.16 7.39
C ALA A 167 -26.61 4.89 6.85
N ASN A 168 -26.16 5.68 5.88
CA ASN A 168 -24.82 5.55 5.29
C ASN A 168 -23.70 5.75 6.32
N VAL A 169 -23.81 6.76 7.19
CA VAL A 169 -22.84 6.99 8.28
C VAL A 169 -22.81 5.81 9.25
N ILE A 170 -23.96 5.24 9.62
CA ILE A 170 -24.03 4.07 10.50
C ILE A 170 -23.35 2.86 9.87
N HIS A 171 -23.60 2.57 8.59
CA HIS A 171 -22.94 1.46 7.89
C HIS A 171 -21.42 1.65 7.82
N VAL A 172 -20.94 2.84 7.46
CA VAL A 172 -19.49 3.15 7.44
C VAL A 172 -18.85 2.94 8.82
N LEU A 173 -19.51 3.40 9.90
CA LEU A 173 -19.02 3.18 11.26
C LEU A 173 -18.97 1.68 11.61
N ILE A 174 -20.03 0.91 11.33
CA ILE A 174 -20.06 -0.55 11.57
C ILE A 174 -18.93 -1.25 10.82
N TYR A 175 -18.77 -1.02 9.52
CA TYR A 175 -17.69 -1.66 8.76
C TYR A 175 -16.29 -1.24 9.25
N SER A 176 -16.09 0.03 9.62
CA SER A 176 -14.81 0.50 10.18
C SER A 176 -14.45 -0.17 11.51
N THR A 177 -15.43 -0.37 12.40
CA THR A 177 -15.21 -1.06 13.68
C THR A 177 -14.88 -2.54 13.46
N ILE A 178 -15.62 -3.25 12.62
CA ILE A 178 -15.34 -4.66 12.27
C ILE A 178 -13.93 -4.80 11.69
N PHE A 179 -13.55 -3.94 10.74
CA PHE A 179 -12.20 -3.94 10.16
C PHE A 179 -11.11 -3.71 11.21
N SER A 180 -11.32 -2.76 12.14
CA SER A 180 -10.35 -2.50 13.22
C SER A 180 -10.14 -3.70 14.15
N VAL A 181 -11.22 -4.44 14.48
CA VAL A 181 -11.16 -5.65 15.30
C VAL A 181 -10.43 -6.78 14.55
N LEU A 182 -10.73 -6.99 13.27
CA LEU A 182 -10.04 -7.97 12.44
C LEU A 182 -8.54 -7.67 12.31
N LEU A 183 -8.16 -6.40 12.16
CA LEU A 183 -6.77 -5.98 12.12
C LEU A 183 -6.04 -6.27 13.44
N ILE A 184 -6.67 -5.99 14.59
CA ILE A 184 -6.12 -6.31 15.92
C ILE A 184 -5.94 -7.83 16.08
N LEU A 185 -6.91 -8.64 15.66
CA LEU A 185 -6.82 -10.10 15.70
C LEU A 185 -5.70 -10.64 14.79
N LEU A 186 -5.51 -10.07 13.60
CA LEU A 186 -4.41 -10.42 12.69
C LEU A 186 -3.04 -10.09 13.31
N ILE A 187 -2.89 -8.90 13.89
CA ILE A 187 -1.65 -8.49 14.58
C ILE A 187 -1.38 -9.42 15.77
N ALA A 188 -2.40 -9.75 16.56
CA ALA A 188 -2.28 -10.69 17.67
C ALA A 188 -1.87 -12.09 17.20
N HIS A 189 -2.45 -12.59 16.10
CA HIS A 189 -2.10 -13.88 15.50
C HIS A 189 -0.62 -13.91 15.04
N ILE A 190 -0.17 -12.88 14.31
CA ILE A 190 1.24 -12.75 13.88
C ILE A 190 2.17 -12.68 15.10
N ALA A 191 1.83 -11.87 16.10
CA ALA A 191 2.62 -11.75 17.33
C ALA A 191 2.71 -13.07 18.12
N LEU A 192 1.63 -13.85 18.17
CA LEU A 192 1.62 -15.18 18.79
C LEU A 192 2.46 -16.18 17.99
N ASN A 193 2.34 -16.20 16.65
CA ASN A 193 3.14 -17.10 15.81
C ASN A 193 4.64 -16.80 15.95
N ASN A 194 5.03 -15.52 15.90
CA ASN A 194 6.42 -15.08 16.09
C ASN A 194 6.96 -15.41 17.50
N ARG A 195 6.10 -15.35 18.54
CA ARG A 195 6.47 -15.80 19.90
C ARG A 195 6.70 -17.30 19.95
N MET A 196 5.86 -18.10 19.29
CA MET A 196 6.00 -19.55 19.22
C MET A 196 7.24 -19.98 18.42
N GLU A 197 7.52 -19.34 17.30
CA GLU A 197 8.74 -19.56 16.51
C GLU A 197 9.99 -19.21 17.31
N LYS A 198 10.00 -18.05 17.99
CA LYS A 198 11.09 -17.67 18.89
C LYS A 198 11.32 -18.70 20.00
N LEU A 199 10.26 -19.25 20.60
CA LEU A 199 10.38 -20.29 21.63
C LEU A 199 10.95 -21.59 21.05
N ARG A 200 10.53 -22.01 19.85
CA ARG A 200 11.11 -23.19 19.16
C ARG A 200 12.59 -23.00 18.88
N LEU A 201 12.99 -21.84 18.35
CA LEU A 201 14.40 -21.51 18.09
C LEU A 201 15.23 -21.49 19.38
N GLN A 202 14.67 -20.99 20.50
CA GLN A 202 15.33 -21.02 21.80
C GLN A 202 15.54 -22.46 22.31
N LEU A 203 14.55 -23.34 22.15
CA LEU A 203 14.67 -24.76 22.50
C LEU A 203 15.70 -25.48 21.61
N GLN A 204 15.70 -25.23 20.31
CA GLN A 204 16.70 -25.80 19.39
C GLN A 204 18.12 -25.31 19.72
N LEU A 205 18.30 -24.02 20.03
CA LEU A 205 19.59 -23.49 20.49
C LEU A 205 20.01 -24.07 21.84
N GLN A 206 19.07 -24.38 22.73
CA GLN A 206 19.37 -25.07 23.99
C GLN A 206 19.79 -26.52 23.73
N GLN A 207 19.10 -27.26 22.87
CA GLN A 207 19.48 -28.64 22.49
C GLN A 207 20.85 -28.68 21.80
N ILE A 208 21.11 -27.77 20.84
CA ILE A 208 22.43 -27.65 20.20
C ILE A 208 23.49 -27.23 21.22
N ARG A 209 23.16 -26.40 22.22
CA ARG A 209 24.09 -26.08 23.31
C ARG A 209 24.36 -27.30 24.19
N GLU A 210 23.35 -28.08 24.56
CA GLU A 210 23.50 -29.28 25.38
C GLU A 210 24.32 -30.35 24.63
N GLU A 211 24.03 -30.60 23.35
CA GLU A 211 24.80 -31.48 22.45
C GLU A 211 26.23 -30.94 22.18
N HIS A 212 26.43 -29.62 22.19
CA HIS A 212 27.74 -29.00 22.05
C HIS A 212 28.52 -28.88 23.37
N ASP A 213 27.85 -28.85 24.52
CA ASP A 213 28.46 -29.04 25.84
C ASP A 213 28.85 -30.53 26.03
N GLU A 214 28.18 -31.46 25.31
CA GLU A 214 28.62 -32.84 25.09
C GLU A 214 29.66 -33.00 23.95
N CYS A 215 29.92 -31.97 23.14
CA CYS A 215 31.04 -31.96 22.19
C CYS A 215 32.36 -31.93 22.98
N PRO A 216 33.30 -32.86 22.75
CA PRO A 216 33.59 -33.72 23.87
C PRO A 216 34.54 -33.08 24.88
N GLN A 217 34.10 -33.03 26.14
CA GLN A 217 34.99 -32.96 27.31
C GLN A 217 36.26 -33.83 27.13
N PRO A 218 36.20 -35.11 26.69
CA PRO A 218 37.41 -35.88 26.43
C PRO A 218 38.28 -35.38 25.26
N ILE A 219 37.77 -34.64 24.26
CA ILE A 219 38.62 -34.01 23.23
C ILE A 219 39.28 -32.75 23.77
N ARG A 220 38.55 -31.85 24.44
CA ARG A 220 39.14 -30.69 25.11
C ARG A 220 40.22 -31.12 26.11
N ASN A 221 39.90 -32.11 26.94
CA ASN A 221 40.82 -32.68 27.91
C ASN A 221 41.98 -33.46 27.25
N ALA A 222 41.82 -34.01 26.04
CA ALA A 222 42.93 -34.63 25.31
C ALA A 222 43.88 -33.59 24.73
N ILE A 223 43.36 -32.51 24.13
CA ILE A 223 44.16 -31.39 23.64
C ILE A 223 44.87 -30.71 24.81
N GLU A 224 44.17 -30.42 25.90
CA GLU A 224 44.77 -29.85 27.13
C GLU A 224 45.83 -30.78 27.74
N ARG A 225 45.67 -32.11 27.68
CA ARG A 225 46.73 -33.06 28.07
C ARG A 225 47.95 -32.97 27.16
N ILE A 226 47.77 -32.96 25.84
CA ILE A 226 48.86 -32.88 24.85
C ILE A 226 49.59 -31.53 24.99
N GLU A 227 48.87 -30.42 25.17
CA GLU A 227 49.45 -29.12 25.48
C GLU A 227 50.26 -29.15 26.77
N ASN A 228 49.67 -29.64 27.88
CA ASN A 228 50.35 -29.67 29.18
C ASN A 228 51.57 -30.61 29.20
N GLU A 229 51.52 -31.74 28.49
CA GLU A 229 52.67 -32.63 28.30
C GLU A 229 53.78 -31.93 27.51
N TYR A 230 53.44 -31.25 26.40
CA TYR A 230 54.39 -30.49 25.61
C TYR A 230 55.02 -29.32 26.38
N PHE A 231 54.22 -28.49 27.06
CA PHE A 231 54.72 -27.36 27.85
C PHE A 231 55.53 -27.81 29.09
N SER A 232 55.29 -29.03 29.59
CA SER A 232 56.12 -29.64 30.65
C SER A 232 57.41 -30.27 30.12
N SER A 233 57.52 -30.52 28.81
CA SER A 233 58.65 -31.24 28.20
C SER A 233 59.99 -30.50 28.32
N GLN A 234 61.08 -31.27 28.33
CA GLN A 234 62.45 -30.75 28.33
C GLN A 234 62.76 -29.90 27.09
N ASP A 235 62.10 -30.19 25.95
CA ASP A 235 62.26 -29.46 24.70
C ASP A 235 61.71 -28.04 24.82
N TYR A 236 60.47 -27.89 25.31
CA TYR A 236 59.87 -26.57 25.53
C TYR A 236 60.64 -25.77 26.59
N GLN A 237 61.04 -26.38 27.71
CA GLN A 237 61.85 -25.72 28.74
C GLN A 237 63.23 -25.27 28.21
N THR A 238 63.81 -26.01 27.27
CA THR A 238 65.10 -25.66 26.65
C THR A 238 64.94 -24.53 25.63
N LEU A 239 63.86 -24.56 24.84
CA LEU A 239 63.47 -23.46 23.96
C LEU A 239 63.23 -22.17 24.77
N GLN A 240 62.41 -22.23 25.82
CA GLN A 240 62.08 -21.10 26.68
C GLN A 240 63.34 -20.50 27.34
N ARG A 241 64.29 -21.33 27.80
CA ARG A 241 65.58 -20.85 28.32
C ARG A 241 66.44 -20.15 27.27
N ARG A 242 66.51 -20.67 26.03
CA ARG A 242 67.27 -20.02 24.92
C ARG A 242 66.62 -18.69 24.51
N ILE A 243 65.30 -18.62 24.55
CA ILE A 243 64.52 -17.40 24.27
C ILE A 243 64.72 -16.35 25.37
N ALA A 244 64.63 -16.76 26.64
CA ALA A 244 64.80 -15.88 27.80
C ALA A 244 66.24 -15.32 27.94
N THR A 245 67.26 -16.03 27.46
CA THR A 245 68.64 -15.48 27.38
C THR A 245 68.85 -14.55 26.17
N GLY A 246 67.80 -14.25 25.39
CA GLY A 246 67.89 -13.41 24.20
C GLY A 246 68.67 -14.06 23.05
N LEU A 247 68.84 -15.39 23.07
CA LEU A 247 69.62 -16.09 22.06
C LEU A 247 68.83 -16.12 20.74
N ARG A 248 69.40 -15.51 19.70
CA ARG A 248 68.77 -15.47 18.37
C ARG A 248 68.64 -16.87 17.78
N LEU A 249 67.41 -17.27 17.46
CA LEU A 249 67.09 -18.54 16.82
C LEU A 249 67.60 -18.55 15.36
N LYS A 250 68.12 -19.71 14.94
CA LYS A 250 68.54 -20.00 13.56
C LYS A 250 67.43 -20.69 12.77
N GLU A 251 67.61 -20.84 11.46
CA GLU A 251 66.66 -21.52 10.57
C GLU A 251 66.34 -22.96 11.02
N ASP A 252 67.34 -23.67 11.52
CA ASP A 252 67.17 -25.02 12.07
C ASP A 252 66.27 -25.04 13.32
N ASP A 253 66.39 -24.00 14.17
CA ASP A 253 65.54 -23.85 15.37
C ASP A 253 64.09 -23.57 14.97
N TRP A 254 63.85 -22.74 13.94
CA TRP A 254 62.50 -22.46 13.41
C TRP A 254 61.87 -23.69 12.75
N SER A 255 62.66 -24.46 12.02
CA SER A 255 62.23 -25.73 11.42
C SER A 255 61.81 -26.73 12.50
N SER A 256 62.56 -26.82 13.60
CA SER A 256 62.22 -27.65 14.76
C SER A 256 60.94 -27.17 15.46
N ILE A 257 60.76 -25.85 15.64
CA ILE A 257 59.53 -25.26 16.17
C ILE A 257 58.32 -25.62 15.31
N GLU A 258 58.40 -25.48 13.98
CA GLU A 258 57.32 -25.88 13.08
C GLU A 258 56.97 -27.36 13.19
N GLU A 259 57.98 -28.25 13.30
CA GLU A 259 57.76 -29.69 13.40
C GLU A 259 57.03 -30.05 14.70
N GLN A 260 57.43 -29.44 15.83
CA GLN A 260 56.76 -29.64 17.12
C GLN A 260 55.34 -29.06 17.10
N MET A 261 55.15 -27.87 16.51
CA MET A 261 53.81 -27.28 16.37
C MET A 261 52.88 -28.11 15.49
N LYS A 262 53.37 -28.82 14.46
CA LYS A 262 52.56 -29.75 13.66
C LYS A 262 52.11 -30.99 14.46
N LYS A 263 52.86 -31.39 15.49
CA LYS A 263 52.52 -32.51 16.40
C LYS A 263 51.49 -32.10 17.46
N VAL A 264 51.66 -30.93 18.07
CA VAL A 264 50.78 -30.41 19.13
C VAL A 264 49.50 -29.78 18.56
N TYR A 265 49.61 -29.08 17.43
CA TYR A 265 48.51 -28.35 16.77
C TYR A 265 48.38 -28.73 15.29
N PRO A 266 47.86 -29.94 14.98
CA PRO A 266 47.67 -30.37 13.59
C PRO A 266 46.87 -29.36 12.77
N GLY A 267 47.47 -28.85 11.69
CA GLY A 267 46.83 -27.90 10.79
C GLY A 267 46.90 -26.42 11.19
N PHE A 268 47.45 -26.05 12.36
CA PHE A 268 47.61 -24.64 12.73
C PHE A 268 48.45 -23.86 11.71
N THR A 269 49.61 -24.40 11.30
CA THR A 269 50.51 -23.71 10.37
C THR A 269 49.94 -23.58 8.96
N SER A 270 49.12 -24.53 8.50
CA SER A 270 48.43 -24.44 7.21
C SER A 270 47.26 -23.45 7.27
N GLN A 271 46.44 -23.49 8.33
CA GLN A 271 45.39 -22.49 8.57
C GLN A 271 45.97 -21.07 8.60
N LEU A 272 47.05 -20.85 9.38
CA LEU A 272 47.71 -19.55 9.51
C LEU A 272 48.20 -19.00 8.17
N ARG A 273 48.82 -19.86 7.33
CA ARG A 273 49.28 -19.49 5.98
C ARG A 273 48.13 -19.27 4.98
N MET A 274 46.96 -19.87 5.17
CA MET A 274 45.78 -19.65 4.33
C MET A 274 45.04 -18.33 4.63
N LEU A 275 45.12 -17.80 5.86
CA LEU A 275 44.42 -16.57 6.25
C LEU A 275 44.92 -15.33 5.50
N TYR A 276 46.24 -15.20 5.33
CA TYR A 276 46.88 -14.05 4.70
C TYR A 276 48.33 -14.40 4.31
N PRO A 277 48.87 -13.90 3.19
CA PRO A 277 50.29 -14.01 2.87
C PRO A 277 51.15 -13.16 3.83
N MET A 278 51.48 -13.74 4.98
CA MET A 278 52.30 -13.10 6.01
C MET A 278 53.76 -12.99 5.58
N SER A 279 54.42 -11.92 6.00
CA SER A 279 55.89 -11.86 5.99
C SER A 279 56.48 -12.80 7.05
N GLU A 280 57.76 -13.17 6.88
CA GLU A 280 58.45 -14.08 7.81
C GLU A 280 58.38 -13.59 9.28
N LEU A 281 58.55 -12.28 9.51
CA LEU A 281 58.41 -11.66 10.83
C LEU A 281 57.01 -11.81 11.41
N GLU A 282 55.97 -11.64 10.59
CA GLU A 282 54.56 -11.76 10.98
C GLU A 282 54.18 -13.22 11.31
N TYR A 283 54.71 -14.16 10.54
CA TYR A 283 54.53 -15.60 10.73
C TYR A 283 55.25 -16.08 11.99
N GLN A 284 56.54 -15.79 12.14
CA GLN A 284 57.33 -16.10 13.35
C GLN A 284 56.71 -15.48 14.61
N THR A 285 56.25 -14.24 14.56
CA THR A 285 55.52 -13.60 15.67
C THR A 285 54.28 -14.42 16.06
N SER A 286 53.53 -14.93 15.08
CA SER A 286 52.31 -15.71 15.31
C SER A 286 52.59 -17.13 15.82
N LEU A 287 53.68 -17.77 15.38
CA LEU A 287 54.17 -19.03 15.98
C LEU A 287 54.51 -18.86 17.46
N LEU A 288 55.30 -17.83 17.81
CA LEU A 288 55.72 -17.58 19.19
C LEU A 288 54.55 -17.21 20.12
N ILE A 289 53.52 -16.52 19.61
CA ILE A 289 52.26 -16.27 20.34
C ILE A 289 51.55 -17.59 20.67
N LYS A 290 51.41 -18.50 19.70
CA LYS A 290 50.78 -19.81 19.95
C LYS A 290 51.55 -20.66 20.98
N LEU A 291 52.87 -20.49 21.04
CA LEU A 291 53.76 -21.07 22.06
C LEU A 291 53.71 -20.36 23.43
N ARG A 292 52.82 -19.37 23.61
CA ARG A 292 52.60 -18.60 24.86
C ARG A 292 53.82 -17.79 25.32
N ILE A 293 54.69 -17.37 24.38
CA ILE A 293 55.91 -16.61 24.69
C ILE A 293 55.57 -15.12 24.87
N ALA A 294 56.18 -14.48 25.88
CA ALA A 294 55.88 -13.09 26.21
C ALA A 294 56.31 -12.11 25.09
N PRO A 295 55.54 -11.04 24.81
CA PRO A 295 55.88 -10.10 23.73
C PRO A 295 57.24 -9.39 23.86
N THR A 296 57.78 -9.31 25.08
CA THR A 296 59.15 -8.85 25.37
C THR A 296 60.21 -9.78 24.79
N ASP A 297 59.97 -11.08 24.90
CA ASP A 297 60.94 -12.13 24.58
C ASP A 297 60.87 -12.44 23.07
N ILE A 298 59.66 -12.36 22.49
CA ILE A 298 59.44 -12.29 21.04
C ILE A 298 60.28 -11.16 20.43
N ALA A 299 60.27 -9.98 21.05
CA ALA A 299 61.04 -8.82 20.57
C ALA A 299 62.56 -9.08 20.65
N ALA A 300 63.05 -9.61 21.76
CA ALA A 300 64.45 -9.97 21.94
C ALA A 300 64.95 -11.00 20.90
N VAL A 301 64.24 -12.13 20.76
CA VAL A 301 64.59 -13.21 19.83
C VAL A 301 64.60 -12.76 18.37
N LEU A 302 63.60 -11.97 17.97
CA LEU A 302 63.49 -11.45 16.60
C LEU A 302 64.39 -10.23 16.34
N SER A 303 65.16 -9.79 17.33
CA SER A 303 66.02 -8.60 17.28
C SER A 303 65.24 -7.33 16.89
N ARG A 304 64.09 -7.09 17.54
CA ARG A 304 63.17 -5.96 17.31
C ARG A 304 62.78 -5.28 18.62
N ASP A 305 62.29 -4.05 18.51
CA ASP A 305 61.68 -3.35 19.63
C ASP A 305 60.32 -3.94 20.00
N VAL A 306 59.96 -3.92 21.29
CA VAL A 306 58.63 -4.35 21.78
C VAL A 306 57.50 -3.55 21.13
N SER A 307 57.73 -2.27 20.83
CA SER A 307 56.81 -1.40 20.08
C SER A 307 56.58 -1.88 18.63
N THR A 308 57.63 -2.40 17.98
CA THR A 308 57.55 -3.00 16.65
C THR A 308 56.71 -4.28 16.68
N ILE A 309 56.93 -5.17 17.65
CA ILE A 309 56.13 -6.41 17.80
C ILE A 309 54.66 -6.08 18.11
N SER A 310 54.38 -5.11 18.99
CA SER A 310 53.01 -4.64 19.26
C SER A 310 52.32 -4.09 17.99
N THR A 311 53.07 -3.37 17.17
CA THR A 311 52.59 -2.82 15.89
C THR A 311 52.32 -3.93 14.87
N VAL A 312 53.19 -4.94 14.77
CA VAL A 312 53.01 -6.12 13.91
C VAL A 312 51.69 -6.84 14.24
N ARG A 313 51.45 -7.14 15.52
CA ARG A 313 50.24 -7.85 15.98
C ARG A 313 48.95 -7.06 15.69
N SER A 314 48.95 -5.76 15.99
CA SER A 314 47.79 -4.89 15.67
C SER A 314 47.54 -4.75 14.16
N ARG A 315 48.61 -4.73 13.34
CA ARG A 315 48.50 -4.70 11.87
C ARG A 315 47.99 -6.03 11.32
N LEU A 316 48.39 -7.16 11.87
CA LEU A 316 47.91 -8.48 11.46
C LEU A 316 46.41 -8.63 11.69
N TYR A 317 45.91 -8.24 12.87
CA TYR A 317 44.46 -8.23 13.12
C TYR A 317 43.69 -7.41 12.08
N LYS A 318 44.18 -6.19 11.78
CA LYS A 318 43.56 -5.34 10.76
C LYS A 318 43.64 -5.93 9.35
N LYS A 319 44.75 -6.60 8.99
CA LYS A 319 44.94 -7.25 7.68
C LYS A 319 43.96 -8.41 7.48
N VAL A 320 43.78 -9.26 8.50
CA VAL A 320 42.95 -10.47 8.42
C VAL A 320 41.45 -10.15 8.55
N PHE A 321 41.07 -9.25 9.47
CA PHE A 321 39.65 -8.97 9.77
C PHE A 321 39.10 -7.67 9.16
N GLY A 322 39.91 -6.89 8.45
CA GLY A 322 39.51 -5.64 7.80
C GLY A 322 39.12 -4.46 8.73
N ARG A 323 39.02 -4.70 10.04
CA ARG A 323 38.57 -3.73 11.06
C ARG A 323 39.71 -3.22 11.94
N LYS A 324 39.52 -2.07 12.59
CA LYS A 324 40.45 -1.60 13.63
C LYS A 324 40.43 -2.60 14.79
N GLY A 325 41.62 -2.96 15.28
CA GLY A 325 41.79 -3.81 16.44
C GLY A 325 43.19 -3.69 17.03
N GLY A 326 43.38 -4.24 18.22
CA GLY A 326 44.60 -4.18 19.02
C GLY A 326 45.45 -5.45 18.94
N ALA A 327 46.69 -5.36 19.44
CA ALA A 327 47.61 -6.50 19.52
C ALA A 327 47.02 -7.69 20.29
N ARG A 328 46.25 -7.41 21.36
CA ARG A 328 45.59 -8.44 22.18
C ARG A 328 44.57 -9.26 21.41
N GLU A 329 43.79 -8.63 20.53
CA GLU A 329 42.78 -9.35 19.73
C GLU A 329 43.43 -10.27 18.68
N TRP A 330 44.67 -9.98 18.27
CA TRP A 330 45.50 -10.91 17.50
C TRP A 330 45.99 -12.07 18.37
N ASP A 331 46.48 -11.78 19.58
CA ASP A 331 46.92 -12.81 20.53
C ASP A 331 45.79 -13.81 20.83
N ASP A 332 44.62 -13.30 21.22
CA ASP A 332 43.42 -14.08 21.54
C ASP A 332 42.98 -14.96 20.35
N PHE A 333 43.00 -14.40 19.13
CA PHE A 333 42.68 -15.14 17.90
C PHE A 333 43.68 -16.28 17.61
N ILE A 334 44.99 -15.99 17.67
CA ILE A 334 46.03 -17.00 17.42
C ILE A 334 45.96 -18.12 18.46
N LEU A 335 45.75 -17.79 19.73
CA LEU A 335 45.60 -18.79 20.79
C LEU A 335 44.38 -19.69 20.56
N SER A 336 43.26 -19.14 20.06
CA SER A 336 42.04 -19.89 19.73
C SER A 336 42.11 -20.79 18.48
N MET A 337 43.13 -20.63 17.63
CA MET A 337 43.25 -21.37 16.37
C MET A 337 43.87 -22.76 16.57
N GLY A 338 43.30 -23.80 15.95
CA GLY A 338 43.82 -25.17 16.05
C GLY A 338 43.58 -25.82 17.42
N ALA A 339 42.42 -25.55 18.01
CA ALA A 339 41.81 -26.29 19.12
C ALA A 339 40.65 -27.16 18.61
#